data_AF-A0A314XYD5-F1
#
_entry.id   AF-A0A314XYD5-F1
#
_cell.length_a   1.000
_cell.length_b   1.000
_cell.length_c   1.000
_cell.angle_alpha   90.00
_cell.angle_beta   90.00
_cell.angle_gamma   90.00
#
_symmetry.space_group_name_H-M   'P 1'
#
loop_
_entity.id
_entity.type
_entity.pdbx_description
1 polymer ?
#
loop_
_entity_poly.entity_id
_entity_poly.type
_entity_poly.pdbx_seq_one_letter_code
_entity_poly.pdbx_strand_id
1 'polypeptide(L)'
;MYWFLADHVSRSYNDTYYVDAQTVLRCHTSAHQAELLRRGHTHFLVTGDVYRRDSIDSTHYPVFHQMEGVHVFSPSDWEASGTDGTTYVAGDLKKCLEGLARHLFGAVEMRWVDTYFPFTNPSFELEIFFQEKWLEVLGCGVTEQEILRRSGKTDDVAWAFGLGLERLAMVLFDIPDIRLFWSNDERFTSQFSSGQLGVKFKPFSKYPPCYKDVSFWINEAFTENNLCEVVREVAGDLAEEVQLIDNFTNKKGMTSHCYRIAYRSMERSLTDEEINKLQWNVRELVQSKLNVVLR
;
A
#
# COMPACT_ATOMS: atom_id res chain seq x y z
N MET A 1 2.23 0.50 16.35
CA MET A 1 0.75 0.66 16.31
C MET A 1 0.18 1.21 17.63
N TYR A 2 0.74 2.27 18.22
CA TYR A 2 0.30 2.73 19.55
C TYR A 2 -1.10 3.38 19.59
N TRP A 3 -1.67 3.72 18.42
CA TRP A 3 -2.92 4.50 18.32
C TRP A 3 -4.14 3.70 17.89
N PHE A 4 -3.94 2.53 17.31
CA PHE A 4 -5.04 1.63 17.03
C PHE A 4 -5.53 0.98 18.33
N LEU A 5 -6.84 0.93 18.56
CA LEU A 5 -7.40 0.07 19.62
C LEU A 5 -6.99 -1.39 19.36
N ALA A 6 -6.97 -2.21 20.41
CA ALA A 6 -6.49 -3.60 20.32
C ALA A 6 -7.27 -4.44 19.29
N ASP A 7 -8.53 -4.08 19.06
CA ASP A 7 -9.49 -4.69 18.14
C ASP A 7 -9.60 -3.98 16.78
N HIS A 8 -8.81 -2.93 16.53
CA HIS A 8 -8.85 -2.22 15.25
C HIS A 8 -8.43 -3.13 14.09
N VAL A 9 -9.15 -3.09 12.96
CA VAL A 9 -8.93 -3.96 11.80
C VAL A 9 -7.49 -3.94 11.29
N SER A 10 -6.80 -2.79 11.33
CA SER A 10 -5.38 -2.68 10.95
C SER A 10 -4.41 -3.47 11.83
N ARG A 11 -4.84 -4.01 12.98
CA ARG A 11 -4.10 -4.97 13.82
C ARG A 11 -4.45 -6.42 13.49
N SER A 12 -5.27 -6.67 12.47
CA SER A 12 -5.62 -8.01 12.07
C SER A 12 -4.38 -8.77 11.61
N TYR A 13 -4.22 -10.00 12.11
CA TYR A 13 -3.21 -10.94 11.58
C TYR A 13 -3.40 -11.19 10.08
N ASN A 14 -4.59 -10.93 9.54
CA ASN A 14 -4.88 -11.04 8.11
C ASN A 14 -4.11 -10.04 7.26
N ASP A 15 -3.82 -8.85 7.80
CA ASP A 15 -3.34 -7.70 7.01
C ASP A 15 -1.93 -7.26 7.43
N THR A 16 -1.45 -7.74 8.58
CA THR A 16 -0.19 -7.32 9.20
C THR A 16 0.77 -8.50 9.41
N TYR A 17 2.05 -8.26 9.14
CA TYR A 17 3.13 -9.20 9.45
C TYR A 17 3.59 -9.05 10.90
N TYR A 18 3.24 -10.03 11.73
CA TYR A 18 3.70 -10.15 13.12
C TYR A 18 4.99 -10.95 13.19
N VAL A 19 6.02 -10.40 13.84
CA VAL A 19 7.26 -11.11 14.19
C VAL A 19 7.04 -11.96 15.44
N ASP A 20 6.32 -11.38 16.41
CA ASP A 20 5.86 -12.02 17.64
C ASP A 20 4.56 -11.35 18.10
N ALA A 21 4.03 -11.71 19.28
CA ALA A 21 2.76 -11.19 19.79
C ALA A 21 2.74 -9.66 20.04
N GLN A 22 3.89 -8.99 20.11
CA GLN A 22 4.03 -7.57 20.44
C GLN A 22 4.73 -6.77 19.34
N THR A 23 5.45 -7.44 18.44
CA THR A 23 6.28 -6.82 17.40
C THR A 23 5.72 -7.10 16.02
N VAL A 24 5.57 -6.05 15.21
CA VAL A 24 5.14 -6.15 13.81
C VAL A 24 6.14 -5.46 12.89
N LEU A 25 6.19 -5.91 11.63
CA LEU A 25 6.71 -5.07 10.56
C LEU A 25 5.75 -3.90 10.35
N ARG A 26 6.28 -2.69 10.18
CA ARG A 26 5.45 -1.47 10.09
C ARG A 26 4.59 -1.49 8.83
N CYS A 27 3.28 -1.31 8.99
CA CYS A 27 2.34 -1.22 7.86
C CYS A 27 2.30 0.17 7.21
N HIS A 28 2.89 1.17 7.85
CA HIS A 28 2.98 2.54 7.38
C HIS A 28 4.10 3.31 8.10
N THR A 29 4.65 4.35 7.46
CA THR A 29 5.72 5.20 8.03
C THR A 29 5.27 5.97 9.27
N SER A 30 3.96 6.13 9.50
CA SER A 30 3.40 6.92 10.61
C SER A 30 3.62 6.26 11.96
N ALA A 31 4.07 5.00 11.94
CA ALA A 31 4.63 4.34 13.11
C ALA A 31 5.75 5.15 13.79
N HIS A 32 6.45 6.02 13.05
CA HIS A 32 7.56 6.84 13.56
C HIS A 32 7.14 8.25 14.03
N GLN A 33 5.94 8.71 13.68
CA GLN A 33 5.47 10.08 13.96
C GLN A 33 5.58 10.42 15.46
N ALA A 34 5.02 9.58 16.33
CA ALA A 34 4.98 9.84 17.77
C ALA A 34 6.38 9.84 18.41
N GLU A 35 7.31 9.03 17.90
CA GLU A 35 8.69 9.03 18.38
C GLU A 35 9.43 10.31 18.01
N LEU A 36 9.33 10.74 16.75
CA LEU A 36 10.00 11.94 16.25
C LEU A 36 9.44 13.21 16.91
N LEU A 37 8.12 13.29 17.11
CA LEU A 37 7.49 14.39 17.84
C LEU A 37 7.99 14.46 19.29
N ARG A 38 8.09 13.32 20.00
CA ARG A 38 8.64 13.28 21.38
C ARG A 38 10.09 13.70 21.48
N ARG A 39 10.88 13.50 20.41
CA ARG A 39 12.26 13.99 20.33
C ARG A 39 12.36 15.50 20.07
N GLY A 40 11.22 16.19 19.92
CA GLY A 40 11.15 17.62 19.71
C GLY A 40 11.23 18.06 18.24
N HIS A 41 11.22 17.12 17.29
CA HIS A 41 11.19 17.49 15.88
C HIS A 41 9.83 18.12 15.53
N THR A 42 9.86 19.27 14.86
CA THR A 42 8.67 20.00 14.41
C THR A 42 8.41 19.83 12.92
N HIS A 43 9.42 19.46 12.15
CA HIS A 43 9.31 19.24 10.71
C HIS A 43 10.21 18.07 10.34
N PHE A 44 9.65 17.05 9.71
CA PHE A 44 10.43 15.89 9.31
C PHE A 44 9.77 15.15 8.16
N LEU A 45 10.62 14.48 7.39
CA LEU A 45 10.24 13.47 6.43
C LEU A 45 10.69 12.10 6.95
N VAL A 46 9.83 11.09 6.78
CA VAL A 46 10.17 9.68 6.99
C VAL A 46 9.96 8.97 5.68
N THR A 47 11.00 8.28 5.20
CA THR A 47 10.86 7.39 4.05
C THR A 47 11.38 6.02 4.41
N GLY A 48 10.71 4.99 3.92
CA GLY A 48 11.11 3.62 4.15
C GLY A 48 10.13 2.62 3.58
N ASP A 49 10.60 1.39 3.53
CA ASP A 49 9.83 0.18 3.28
C ASP A 49 8.73 0.00 4.34
N VAL A 50 7.58 -0.49 3.92
CA VAL A 50 6.43 -0.84 4.75
C VAL A 50 5.87 -2.16 4.26
N TYR A 51 5.18 -2.87 5.15
CA TYR A 51 4.87 -4.29 4.96
C TYR A 51 3.39 -4.54 5.21
N ARG A 52 2.71 -5.17 4.24
CA ARG A 52 1.29 -5.52 4.35
C ARG A 52 1.02 -6.87 3.73
N ARG A 53 0.14 -7.64 4.37
CA ARG A 53 -0.44 -8.83 3.75
C ARG A 53 -1.59 -8.34 2.87
N ASP A 54 -1.53 -8.66 1.60
CA ASP A 54 -2.41 -8.08 0.58
C ASP A 54 -2.59 -9.04 -0.61
N SER A 55 -3.52 -8.71 -1.51
CA SER A 55 -3.78 -9.45 -2.75
C SER A 55 -2.52 -9.57 -3.64
N ILE A 56 -2.52 -10.54 -4.55
CA ILE A 56 -1.51 -10.64 -5.61
C ILE A 56 -2.13 -10.11 -6.90
N ASP A 57 -1.66 -8.95 -7.33
CA ASP A 57 -1.96 -8.35 -8.63
C ASP A 57 -0.85 -7.37 -9.02
N SER A 58 -0.99 -6.72 -10.17
CA SER A 58 0.01 -5.78 -10.71
C SER A 58 0.26 -4.53 -9.85
N THR A 59 -0.59 -4.23 -8.86
CA THR A 59 -0.53 -3.02 -8.03
C THR A 59 -0.21 -3.29 -6.57
N HIS A 60 -0.28 -4.55 -6.11
CA HIS A 60 -0.04 -4.93 -4.72
C HIS A 60 1.19 -5.82 -4.59
N TYR A 61 2.06 -5.46 -3.64
CA TYR A 61 3.26 -6.21 -3.30
C TYR A 61 3.41 -6.22 -1.77
N PRO A 62 3.89 -7.31 -1.14
CA PRO A 62 3.92 -7.44 0.31
C PRO A 62 4.85 -6.43 1.01
N VAL A 63 5.79 -5.85 0.24
CA VAL A 63 6.67 -4.77 0.64
C VAL A 63 6.55 -3.65 -0.37
N PHE A 64 6.40 -2.42 0.10
CA PHE A 64 6.43 -1.23 -0.75
C PHE A 64 6.95 -0.06 0.07
N HIS A 65 7.15 1.11 -0.52
CA HIS A 65 7.75 2.24 0.14
C HIS A 65 6.76 3.38 0.33
N GLN A 66 6.88 4.03 1.48
CA GLN A 66 6.14 5.25 1.77
C GLN A 66 7.10 6.41 2.02
N MET A 67 6.58 7.61 1.78
CA MET A 67 7.11 8.83 2.34
C MET A 67 6.03 9.53 3.14
N GLU A 68 6.40 10.00 4.32
CA GLU A 68 5.55 10.76 5.21
C GLU A 68 6.19 12.09 5.53
N GLY A 69 5.36 13.13 5.55
CA GLY A 69 5.75 14.46 5.98
C GLY A 69 4.89 14.93 7.14
N VAL A 70 5.53 15.57 8.11
CA VAL A 70 4.87 16.16 9.28
C VAL A 70 5.41 17.57 9.47
N HIS A 71 4.51 18.49 9.77
CA HIS A 71 4.83 19.89 10.08
C HIS A 71 3.97 20.34 11.27
N VAL A 72 4.64 20.79 12.33
CA VAL A 72 4.05 21.29 13.57
C VAL A 72 4.13 22.81 13.60
N PHE A 73 3.00 23.43 13.91
CA PHE A 73 2.78 24.87 14.06
C PHE A 73 2.49 25.18 15.53
N SER A 74 3.02 26.30 15.99
CA SER A 74 2.75 26.91 17.30
C SER A 74 1.71 28.02 17.19
N PRO A 75 1.04 28.42 18.29
CA PRO A 75 0.02 29.48 18.24
C PRO A 75 0.46 30.76 17.52
N SER A 76 1.71 31.18 17.69
CA SER A 76 2.26 32.36 17.02
C SER A 76 2.25 32.28 15.49
N ASP A 77 2.15 31.09 14.89
CA ASP A 77 2.16 30.89 13.44
C ASP A 77 0.81 31.26 12.79
N TRP A 78 -0.31 31.07 13.52
CA TRP A 78 -1.65 31.34 12.99
C TRP A 78 -2.41 32.45 13.73
N GLU A 79 -2.00 32.88 14.92
CA GLU A 79 -2.71 33.93 15.68
C GLU A 79 -2.95 35.20 14.84
N ALA A 80 -1.97 35.60 14.02
CA ALA A 80 -2.07 36.77 13.16
C ALA A 80 -3.03 36.59 11.96
N SER A 81 -3.40 35.36 11.60
CA SER A 81 -4.33 35.10 10.48
C SER A 81 -5.80 35.38 10.86
N GLY A 82 -6.11 35.43 12.16
CA GLY A 82 -7.48 35.56 12.66
C GLY A 82 -8.35 34.33 12.43
N THR A 83 -7.77 33.20 12.05
CA THR A 83 -8.45 31.90 11.90
C THR A 83 -8.02 30.94 13.00
N ASP A 84 -8.84 29.92 13.30
CA ASP A 84 -8.39 28.86 14.20
C ASP A 84 -7.22 28.06 13.59
N GLY A 85 -6.41 27.44 14.45
CA GLY A 85 -5.20 26.72 14.05
C GLY A 85 -5.49 25.55 13.10
N THR A 86 -6.58 24.82 13.31
CA THR A 86 -6.97 23.69 12.44
C THR A 86 -7.26 24.17 11.02
N THR A 87 -8.06 25.23 10.88
CA THR A 87 -8.36 25.83 9.56
C THR A 87 -7.10 26.37 8.88
N TYR A 88 -6.23 27.05 9.63
CA TYR A 88 -4.97 27.58 9.10
C TYR A 88 -4.06 26.44 8.59
N VAL A 89 -3.81 25.44 9.43
CA VAL A 89 -2.92 24.31 9.14
C VAL A 89 -3.45 23.44 8.01
N ALA A 90 -4.77 23.25 7.91
CA ALA A 90 -5.38 22.57 6.76
C ALA A 90 -5.15 23.34 5.45
N GLY A 91 -5.20 24.67 5.48
CA GLY A 91 -4.87 25.52 4.32
C GLY A 91 -3.41 25.41 3.91
N ASP A 92 -2.48 25.42 4.86
CA ASP A 92 -1.05 25.22 4.63
C ASP A 92 -0.76 23.86 3.99
N LEU A 93 -1.33 22.79 4.58
CA LEU A 93 -1.24 21.43 4.07
C LEU A 93 -1.67 21.33 2.60
N LYS A 94 -2.85 21.85 2.28
CA LYS A 94 -3.39 21.81 0.90
C LYS A 94 -2.48 22.55 -0.07
N LYS A 95 -2.01 23.74 0.31
CA LYS A 95 -1.08 24.53 -0.51
C LYS A 95 0.25 23.81 -0.74
N CYS A 96 0.80 23.17 0.28
CA CYS A 96 2.04 22.38 0.19
C CYS A 96 1.89 21.23 -0.81
N LEU A 97 0.84 20.43 -0.65
CA LEU A 97 0.60 19.22 -1.44
C LEU A 97 0.19 19.51 -2.89
N GLU A 98 -0.57 20.58 -3.14
CA GLU A 98 -0.79 21.06 -4.50
C GLU A 98 0.53 21.50 -5.17
N GLY A 99 1.43 22.13 -4.41
CA GLY A 99 2.78 22.46 -4.88
C GLY A 99 3.57 21.22 -5.29
N LEU A 100 3.54 20.18 -4.45
CA LEU A 100 4.16 18.88 -4.75
C LEU A 100 3.56 18.24 -6.01
N ALA A 101 2.23 18.18 -6.10
CA ALA A 101 1.56 17.60 -7.26
C ALA A 101 1.86 18.36 -8.56
N ARG A 102 1.89 19.70 -8.52
CA ARG A 102 2.30 20.52 -9.68
C ARG A 102 3.76 20.28 -10.08
N HIS A 103 4.64 20.08 -9.10
CA HIS A 103 6.05 19.79 -9.37
C HIS A 103 6.25 18.44 -10.05
N LEU A 104 5.51 17.42 -9.62
CA LEU A 104 5.64 16.05 -10.12
C LEU A 104 4.93 15.84 -11.45
N PHE A 105 3.69 16.33 -11.58
CA PHE A 105 2.82 16.03 -12.72
C PHE A 105 2.67 17.20 -13.70
N GLY A 106 3.22 18.36 -13.38
CA GLY A 106 3.00 19.59 -14.15
C GLY A 106 1.62 20.20 -13.89
N ALA A 107 1.06 20.87 -14.90
CA ALA A 107 -0.27 21.46 -14.80
C ALA A 107 -1.34 20.37 -14.93
N VAL A 108 -1.83 19.87 -13.78
CA VAL A 108 -2.92 18.89 -13.69
C VAL A 108 -4.10 19.46 -12.91
N GLU A 109 -5.30 18.98 -13.24
CA GLU A 109 -6.49 19.26 -12.41
C GLU A 109 -6.40 18.48 -11.11
N MET A 110 -6.84 19.10 -10.02
CA MET A 110 -6.72 18.57 -8.66
C MET A 110 -8.07 18.69 -7.96
N ARG A 111 -8.41 17.70 -7.13
CA ARG A 111 -9.54 17.79 -6.21
C ARG A 111 -9.19 17.19 -4.86
N TRP A 112 -9.81 17.77 -3.83
CA TRP A 112 -9.73 17.29 -2.47
C TRP A 112 -10.97 16.44 -2.18
N VAL A 113 -10.76 15.21 -1.71
CA VAL A 113 -11.84 14.31 -1.27
C VAL A 113 -11.77 14.22 0.25
N ASP A 114 -12.88 14.55 0.91
CA ASP A 114 -12.98 14.36 2.37
C ASP A 114 -13.01 12.86 2.66
N THR A 115 -12.17 12.43 3.60
CA THR A 115 -12.01 11.02 3.99
C THR A 115 -11.88 10.91 5.51
N TYR A 116 -11.59 9.71 6.01
CA TYR A 116 -11.37 9.47 7.42
C TYR A 116 -10.10 8.65 7.65
N PHE A 117 -9.16 9.21 8.43
CA PHE A 117 -8.06 8.47 9.02
C PHE A 117 -8.10 8.59 10.55
N PRO A 118 -7.88 7.51 11.31
CA PRO A 118 -7.97 7.56 12.78
C PRO A 118 -7.00 8.51 13.49
N PHE A 119 -6.00 9.03 12.79
CA PHE A 119 -4.93 9.87 13.34
C PHE A 119 -4.98 11.33 12.84
N THR A 120 -5.96 11.67 11.98
CA THR A 120 -6.14 13.04 11.49
C THR A 120 -7.61 13.44 11.43
N ASN A 121 -7.90 14.69 11.77
CA ASN A 121 -9.22 15.29 11.62
C ASN A 121 -9.10 16.83 11.51
N PRO A 122 -9.55 17.45 10.40
CA PRO A 122 -10.10 16.81 9.20
C PRO A 122 -9.05 16.01 8.41
N SER A 123 -9.54 15.02 7.66
CA SER A 123 -8.75 14.15 6.78
C SER A 123 -9.13 14.36 5.31
N PHE A 124 -8.13 14.32 4.43
CA PHE A 124 -8.29 14.53 3.00
C PHE A 124 -7.45 13.56 2.18
N GLU A 125 -7.95 13.19 1.01
CA GLU A 125 -7.17 12.63 -0.09
C GLU A 125 -7.00 13.69 -1.18
N LEU A 126 -5.79 13.76 -1.74
CA LEU A 126 -5.52 14.56 -2.93
C LEU A 126 -5.64 13.64 -4.15
N GLU A 127 -6.60 13.94 -5.02
CA GLU A 127 -6.72 13.29 -6.32
C GLU A 127 -6.32 14.23 -7.45
N ILE A 128 -5.68 13.68 -8.48
CA ILE A 128 -5.34 14.39 -9.71
C ILE A 128 -6.05 13.77 -10.92
N PHE A 129 -6.46 14.60 -11.88
CA PHE A 129 -6.92 14.11 -13.16
C PHE A 129 -5.72 13.90 -14.08
N PHE A 130 -5.38 12.65 -14.34
CA PHE A 130 -4.19 12.28 -15.10
C PHE A 130 -4.48 11.03 -15.93
N GLN A 131 -4.08 11.04 -17.20
CA GLN A 131 -4.37 9.95 -18.15
C GLN A 131 -5.86 9.60 -18.21
N GLU A 132 -6.72 10.61 -18.31
CA GLU A 132 -8.18 10.48 -18.44
C GLU A 132 -8.89 9.82 -17.24
N LYS A 133 -8.23 9.72 -16.08
CA LYS A 133 -8.82 9.18 -14.84
C LYS A 133 -8.44 10.02 -13.62
N TRP A 134 -9.30 9.97 -12.60
CA TRP A 134 -8.96 10.48 -11.28
C TRP A 134 -8.07 9.47 -10.55
N LEU A 135 -6.96 9.96 -10.02
CA LEU A 135 -5.95 9.18 -9.31
C LEU A 135 -5.71 9.79 -7.94
N GLU A 136 -6.02 9.04 -6.90
CA GLU A 136 -5.58 9.32 -5.54
C GLU A 136 -4.05 9.22 -5.47
N VAL A 137 -3.43 10.32 -5.04
CA VAL A 137 -1.97 10.48 -4.95
C VAL A 137 -1.47 10.18 -3.53
N LEU A 138 -2.23 10.63 -2.53
CA LEU A 138 -1.86 10.57 -1.12
C LEU A 138 -3.06 10.81 -0.20
N GLY A 139 -2.93 10.34 1.04
CA GLY A 139 -3.80 10.70 2.17
C GLY A 139 -3.09 11.67 3.11
N CYS A 140 -3.85 12.58 3.71
CA CYS A 140 -3.32 13.61 4.61
C CYS A 140 -4.38 14.15 5.56
N GLY A 141 -3.97 14.98 6.51
CA GLY A 141 -4.91 15.73 7.35
C GLY A 141 -4.23 16.49 8.47
N VAL A 142 -5.06 17.17 9.26
CA VAL A 142 -4.62 17.80 10.51
C VAL A 142 -4.52 16.72 11.57
N THR A 143 -3.35 16.56 12.19
CA THR A 143 -3.07 15.51 13.18
C THR A 143 -3.97 15.65 14.38
N GLU A 144 -4.53 14.53 14.86
CA GLU A 144 -5.34 14.48 16.07
C GLU A 144 -4.61 15.06 17.28
N GLN A 145 -5.25 15.99 18.00
CA GLN A 145 -4.60 16.76 19.07
C GLN A 145 -4.03 15.88 20.19
N GLU A 146 -4.66 14.73 20.45
CA GLU A 146 -4.18 13.78 21.45
C GLU A 146 -2.78 13.21 21.12
N ILE A 147 -2.43 13.09 19.83
CA ILE A 147 -1.10 12.65 19.39
C ILE A 147 -0.04 13.68 19.77
N LEU A 148 -0.35 14.97 19.57
CA LEU A 148 0.52 16.09 19.91
C LEU A 148 0.66 16.25 21.43
N ARG A 149 -0.45 16.18 22.17
CA ARG A 149 -0.45 16.25 23.65
C ARG A 149 0.42 15.18 24.29
N ARG A 150 0.30 13.92 23.85
CA ARG A 150 1.18 12.83 24.35
C ARG A 150 2.65 12.98 23.97
N SER A 151 2.93 13.84 23.01
CA SER A 151 4.29 14.17 22.59
C SER A 151 4.83 15.44 23.25
N GLY A 152 4.11 16.01 24.23
CA GLY A 152 4.50 17.23 24.95
C GLY A 152 4.18 18.53 24.20
N LYS A 153 3.32 18.47 23.18
CA LYS A 153 2.98 19.58 22.27
C LYS A 153 1.51 19.97 22.44
N THR A 154 1.17 20.53 23.60
CA THR A 154 -0.22 20.68 24.05
C THR A 154 -1.04 21.68 23.23
N ASP A 155 -0.41 22.80 22.87
CA ASP A 155 -1.05 23.94 22.20
C ASP A 155 -0.68 24.04 20.71
N ASP A 156 0.19 23.14 20.23
CA ASP A 156 0.59 23.07 18.84
C ASP A 156 -0.52 22.43 17.99
N VAL A 157 -0.55 22.75 16.70
CA VAL A 157 -1.37 22.06 15.67
C VAL A 157 -0.41 21.54 14.60
N ALA A 158 -0.68 20.38 14.01
CA ALA A 158 0.20 19.81 13.00
C ALA A 158 -0.59 19.25 11.83
N TRP A 159 0.00 19.25 10.64
CA TRP A 159 -0.48 18.40 9.55
C TRP A 159 0.47 17.24 9.32
N ALA A 160 -0.08 16.16 8.76
CA ALA A 160 0.68 15.02 8.26
C ALA A 160 0.15 14.58 6.88
N PHE A 161 1.03 14.05 6.03
CA PHE A 161 0.65 13.34 4.82
C PHE A 161 1.44 12.04 4.69
N GLY A 162 0.87 11.07 3.99
CA GLY A 162 1.55 9.84 3.57
C GLY A 162 1.30 9.56 2.11
N LEU A 163 2.37 9.29 1.35
CA LEU A 163 2.30 8.92 -0.06
C LEU A 163 2.97 7.57 -0.30
N GLY A 164 2.37 6.75 -1.17
CA GLY A 164 2.96 5.49 -1.65
C GLY A 164 3.88 5.75 -2.83
N LEU A 165 5.16 5.43 -2.69
CA LEU A 165 6.18 5.76 -3.70
C LEU A 165 6.01 4.94 -4.97
N GLU A 166 5.67 3.66 -4.88
CA GLU A 166 5.42 2.79 -6.03
C GLU A 166 4.18 3.23 -6.79
N ARG A 167 3.06 3.50 -6.11
CA ARG A 167 1.83 3.98 -6.76
C ARG A 167 2.10 5.27 -7.54
N LEU A 168 2.84 6.19 -6.92
CA LEU A 168 3.23 7.45 -7.54
C LEU A 168 4.16 7.23 -8.75
N ALA A 169 5.18 6.40 -8.60
CA ALA A 169 6.13 6.07 -9.65
C ALA A 169 5.47 5.33 -10.82
N MET A 170 4.56 4.40 -10.56
CA MET A 170 3.82 3.66 -11.60
C MET A 170 3.02 4.59 -12.50
N VAL A 171 2.40 5.61 -11.91
CA VAL A 171 1.65 6.62 -12.67
C VAL A 171 2.59 7.59 -13.39
N LEU A 172 3.60 8.13 -12.70
CA LEU A 172 4.53 9.11 -13.27
C LEU A 172 5.31 8.53 -14.45
N PHE A 173 5.75 7.28 -14.32
CA PHE A 173 6.66 6.64 -15.28
C PHE A 173 5.98 5.60 -16.17
N ASP A 174 4.66 5.42 -16.11
CA ASP A 174 3.89 4.39 -16.86
C ASP A 174 4.40 2.96 -16.62
N ILE A 175 4.76 2.64 -15.38
CA ILE A 175 5.21 1.30 -14.99
C ILE A 175 3.97 0.43 -14.73
N PRO A 176 3.76 -0.66 -15.50
CA PRO A 176 2.50 -1.39 -15.51
C PRO A 176 2.37 -2.43 -14.39
N ASP A 177 3.45 -2.71 -13.66
CA ASP A 177 3.51 -3.81 -12.69
C ASP A 177 4.52 -3.51 -11.59
N ILE A 178 4.09 -3.57 -10.33
CA ILE A 178 4.91 -3.28 -9.15
C ILE A 178 6.11 -4.22 -9.02
N ARG A 179 6.04 -5.45 -9.55
CA ARG A 179 7.15 -6.42 -9.52
C ARG A 179 8.38 -5.92 -10.27
N LEU A 180 8.22 -4.98 -11.20
CA LEU A 180 9.34 -4.39 -11.93
C LEU A 180 10.30 -3.62 -11.01
N PHE A 181 9.82 -3.02 -9.92
CA PHE A 181 10.69 -2.34 -8.94
C PHE A 181 11.65 -3.29 -8.21
N TRP A 182 11.36 -4.59 -8.24
CA TRP A 182 12.15 -5.65 -7.60
C TRP A 182 12.99 -6.43 -8.61
N SER A 183 12.93 -6.07 -9.90
CA SER A 183 13.68 -6.72 -10.96
C SER A 183 15.09 -6.14 -11.11
N ASN A 184 16.07 -7.01 -11.38
CA ASN A 184 17.43 -6.63 -11.76
C ASN A 184 17.61 -6.52 -13.29
N ASP A 185 16.52 -6.60 -14.06
CA ASP A 185 16.58 -6.54 -15.52
C ASP A 185 17.06 -5.16 -15.99
N GLU A 186 18.20 -5.12 -16.67
CA GLU A 186 18.78 -3.89 -17.22
C GLU A 186 17.83 -3.19 -18.20
N ARG A 187 16.94 -3.93 -18.87
CA ARG A 187 15.90 -3.35 -19.75
C ARG A 187 14.92 -2.49 -18.97
N PHE A 188 14.77 -2.69 -17.66
CA PHE A 188 14.03 -1.81 -16.76
C PHE A 188 14.93 -0.78 -16.09
N THR A 189 15.96 -1.22 -15.38
CA THR A 189 16.77 -0.34 -14.50
C THR A 189 17.53 0.75 -15.25
N SER A 190 17.97 0.48 -16.49
CA SER A 190 18.70 1.47 -17.31
C SER A 190 17.83 2.59 -17.88
N GLN A 191 16.49 2.48 -17.79
CA GLN A 191 15.59 3.50 -18.33
C GLN A 191 15.47 4.74 -17.45
N PHE A 192 15.88 4.67 -16.18
CA PHE A 192 15.68 5.74 -15.20
C PHE A 192 17.02 6.36 -14.78
N SER A 193 17.02 7.68 -14.61
CA SER A 193 18.16 8.40 -14.07
C SER A 193 17.71 9.53 -13.15
N SER A 194 18.61 9.95 -12.26
CA SER A 194 18.30 10.93 -11.22
C SER A 194 17.81 12.25 -11.82
N GLY A 195 16.72 12.80 -11.26
CA GLY A 195 16.16 14.11 -11.64
C GLY A 195 15.31 14.13 -12.91
N GLN A 196 15.07 12.98 -13.56
CA GLN A 196 14.30 12.93 -14.80
C GLN A 196 12.84 12.50 -14.58
N LEU A 197 11.96 13.44 -14.21
CA LEU A 197 10.53 13.20 -13.95
C LEU A 197 9.67 12.99 -15.21
N GLY A 198 10.16 13.35 -16.40
CA GLY A 198 9.42 13.25 -17.66
C GLY A 198 9.62 11.95 -18.45
N VAL A 199 10.37 10.99 -17.90
CA VAL A 199 10.66 9.72 -18.57
C VAL A 199 9.42 8.83 -18.53
N LYS A 200 9.08 8.21 -19.65
CA LYS A 200 8.09 7.14 -19.69
C LYS A 200 8.79 5.81 -19.90
N PHE A 201 8.47 4.85 -19.05
CA PHE A 201 8.90 3.47 -19.19
C PHE A 201 8.46 2.96 -20.56
N LYS A 202 9.40 2.35 -21.27
CA LYS A 202 9.15 1.66 -22.53
C LYS A 202 9.02 0.17 -22.21
N PRO A 203 7.80 -0.41 -22.26
CA PRO A 203 7.62 -1.82 -21.98
C PRO A 203 8.40 -2.69 -22.96
N PHE A 204 8.99 -3.75 -22.44
CA PHE A 204 9.54 -4.84 -23.24
C PHE A 204 8.51 -5.98 -23.36
N SER A 205 8.69 -6.86 -24.34
CA SER A 205 7.78 -7.97 -24.60
C SER A 205 7.55 -8.81 -23.35
N LYS A 206 6.28 -9.02 -23.00
CA LYS A 206 5.87 -9.91 -21.91
C LYS A 206 5.95 -11.37 -22.37
N TYR A 207 6.36 -12.25 -21.47
CA TYR A 207 6.28 -13.69 -21.68
C TYR A 207 4.84 -14.19 -21.49
N PRO A 208 4.43 -15.28 -22.17
CA PRO A 208 3.08 -15.81 -22.02
C PRO A 208 2.84 -16.29 -20.58
N PRO A 209 1.65 -16.04 -20.01
CA PRO A 209 1.26 -16.58 -18.71
C PRO A 209 0.93 -18.07 -18.80
N CYS A 210 1.11 -18.80 -17.70
CA CYS A 210 0.53 -20.12 -17.47
C CYS A 210 -0.52 -20.01 -16.37
N TYR A 211 -1.76 -20.43 -16.64
CA TYR A 211 -2.85 -20.36 -15.68
C TYR A 211 -3.08 -21.71 -15.01
N LYS A 212 -3.26 -21.69 -13.69
CA LYS A 212 -3.70 -22.87 -12.94
C LYS A 212 -4.81 -22.48 -11.97
N ASP A 213 -5.84 -23.32 -11.92
CA ASP A 213 -6.96 -23.12 -11.03
C ASP A 213 -6.82 -24.02 -9.79
N VAL A 214 -7.29 -23.55 -8.66
CA VAL A 214 -7.37 -24.30 -7.41
C VAL A 214 -8.72 -24.07 -6.76
N SER A 215 -9.43 -25.17 -6.49
CA SER A 215 -10.74 -25.17 -5.83
C SER A 215 -10.65 -25.85 -4.48
N PHE A 216 -11.33 -25.29 -3.49
CA PHE A 216 -11.45 -25.88 -2.16
C PHE A 216 -12.68 -25.37 -1.41
N TRP A 217 -13.13 -26.17 -0.44
CA TRP A 217 -14.13 -25.78 0.53
C TRP A 217 -13.49 -24.88 1.59
N ILE A 218 -14.04 -23.68 1.76
CA ILE A 218 -13.55 -22.72 2.75
C ILE A 218 -14.07 -23.04 4.16
N ASN A 219 -13.38 -22.52 5.16
CA ASN A 219 -13.76 -22.56 6.57
C ASN A 219 -13.78 -21.13 7.14
N GLU A 220 -14.20 -20.96 8.39
CA GLU A 220 -14.30 -19.62 9.02
C GLU A 220 -12.95 -18.92 9.23
N ALA A 221 -11.84 -19.66 9.22
CA ALA A 221 -10.49 -19.11 9.37
C ALA A 221 -9.85 -18.73 8.02
N PHE A 222 -10.49 -19.07 6.90
CA PHE A 222 -9.96 -18.77 5.57
C PHE A 222 -10.07 -17.28 5.28
N THR A 223 -8.98 -16.74 4.72
CA THR A 223 -8.94 -15.39 4.15
C THR A 223 -8.15 -15.43 2.85
N GLU A 224 -8.44 -14.50 1.94
CA GLU A 224 -7.73 -14.40 0.67
C GLU A 224 -6.24 -14.05 0.86
N ASN A 225 -5.91 -13.22 1.85
CA ASN A 225 -4.51 -12.91 2.16
C ASN A 225 -3.74 -14.15 2.66
N ASN A 226 -4.40 -15.10 3.35
CA ASN A 226 -3.76 -16.37 3.71
C ASN A 226 -3.44 -17.21 2.47
N LEU A 227 -4.32 -17.24 1.46
CA LEU A 227 -4.02 -17.87 0.17
C LEU A 227 -2.85 -17.17 -0.54
N CYS A 228 -2.89 -15.84 -0.60
CA CYS A 228 -1.83 -15.04 -1.24
C CYS A 228 -0.46 -15.29 -0.61
N GLU A 229 -0.38 -15.41 0.72
CA GLU A 229 0.89 -15.75 1.39
C GLU A 229 1.41 -17.13 1.02
N VAL A 230 0.54 -18.14 0.94
CA VAL A 230 0.95 -19.48 0.49
C VAL A 230 1.45 -19.43 -0.97
N VAL A 231 0.76 -18.68 -1.83
CA VAL A 231 1.18 -18.53 -3.23
C VAL A 231 2.53 -17.80 -3.32
N ARG A 232 2.73 -16.71 -2.57
CA ARG A 232 4.02 -15.98 -2.52
C ARG A 232 5.16 -16.86 -2.01
N GLU A 233 4.92 -17.65 -0.96
CA GLU A 233 5.92 -18.56 -0.39
C GLU A 233 6.43 -19.58 -1.41
N VAL A 234 5.55 -20.08 -2.29
CA VAL A 234 5.90 -21.11 -3.28
C VAL A 234 6.40 -20.50 -4.59
N ALA A 235 5.71 -19.49 -5.11
CA ALA A 235 5.89 -18.98 -6.46
C ALA A 235 6.70 -17.68 -6.52
N GLY A 236 6.82 -16.93 -5.41
CA GLY A 236 7.46 -15.62 -5.38
C GLY A 236 6.93 -14.70 -6.50
N ASP A 237 7.86 -14.04 -7.20
CA ASP A 237 7.54 -13.11 -8.30
C ASP A 237 6.95 -13.76 -9.55
N LEU A 238 6.94 -15.10 -9.64
CA LEU A 238 6.27 -15.80 -10.72
C LEU A 238 4.75 -15.68 -10.61
N ALA A 239 4.20 -15.47 -9.41
CA ALA A 239 2.77 -15.20 -9.25
C ALA A 239 2.48 -13.76 -9.67
N GLU A 240 1.81 -13.61 -10.82
CA GLU A 240 1.37 -12.32 -11.35
C GLU A 240 0.05 -11.87 -10.76
N GLU A 241 -0.87 -12.81 -10.59
CA GLU A 241 -2.24 -12.52 -10.17
C GLU A 241 -2.85 -13.74 -9.49
N VAL A 242 -3.61 -13.50 -8.42
CA VAL A 242 -4.50 -14.49 -7.80
C VAL A 242 -5.90 -13.90 -7.79
N GLN A 243 -6.83 -14.55 -8.49
CA GLN A 243 -8.18 -14.04 -8.68
C GLN A 243 -9.23 -15.09 -8.30
N LEU A 244 -10.23 -14.71 -7.50
CA LEU A 244 -11.43 -15.52 -7.30
C LEU A 244 -12.25 -15.53 -8.60
N ILE A 245 -12.36 -16.69 -9.26
CA ILE A 245 -13.07 -16.82 -10.54
C ILE A 245 -14.44 -17.49 -10.41
N ASP A 246 -14.68 -18.22 -9.33
CA ASP A 246 -15.97 -18.87 -9.07
C ASP A 246 -16.18 -19.07 -7.57
N ASN A 247 -17.43 -18.96 -7.12
CA ASN A 247 -17.84 -19.32 -5.77
C ASN A 247 -19.17 -20.07 -5.81
N PHE A 248 -19.26 -21.12 -5.01
CA PHE A 248 -20.42 -22.02 -5.00
C PHE A 248 -20.76 -22.49 -3.60
N THR A 249 -22.01 -22.33 -3.18
CA THR A 249 -22.52 -22.89 -1.91
C THR A 249 -23.41 -24.10 -2.18
N ASN A 250 -23.08 -25.23 -1.53
CA ASN A 250 -23.83 -26.47 -1.69
C ASN A 250 -25.11 -26.50 -0.81
N LYS A 251 -25.96 -27.51 -1.02
CA LYS A 251 -27.21 -27.70 -0.26
C LYS A 251 -27.01 -27.92 1.25
N LYS A 252 -25.79 -28.27 1.67
CA LYS A 252 -25.41 -28.44 3.09
C LYS A 252 -24.86 -27.14 3.71
N GLY A 253 -24.87 -26.03 2.98
CA GLY A 253 -24.39 -24.73 3.44
C GLY A 253 -22.87 -24.55 3.38
N MET A 254 -22.12 -25.49 2.77
CA MET A 254 -20.68 -25.33 2.62
C MET A 254 -20.37 -24.50 1.36
N THR A 255 -19.43 -23.58 1.46
CA THR A 255 -18.99 -22.73 0.34
C THR A 255 -17.65 -23.22 -0.21
N SER A 256 -17.55 -23.34 -1.53
CA SER A 256 -16.33 -23.63 -2.28
C SER A 256 -15.91 -22.38 -3.03
N HIS A 257 -14.63 -22.04 -2.97
CA HIS A 257 -14.02 -21.01 -3.82
C HIS A 257 -13.15 -21.67 -4.88
N CYS A 258 -13.09 -21.09 -6.08
CA CYS A 258 -12.13 -21.41 -7.12
C CYS A 258 -11.30 -20.17 -7.43
N TYR A 259 -9.99 -20.27 -7.21
CA TYR A 259 -9.04 -19.22 -7.53
C TYR A 259 -8.22 -19.60 -8.77
N ARG A 260 -8.01 -18.64 -9.65
CA ARG A 260 -7.04 -18.70 -10.75
C ARG A 260 -5.75 -18.04 -10.31
N ILE A 261 -4.64 -18.76 -10.49
CA ILE A 261 -3.30 -18.23 -10.29
C ILE A 261 -2.66 -18.06 -11.67
N ALA A 262 -2.29 -16.83 -12.00
CA ALA A 262 -1.53 -16.50 -13.20
C ALA A 262 -0.04 -16.56 -12.88
N TYR A 263 0.67 -17.51 -13.49
CA TYR A 263 2.12 -17.60 -13.41
C TYR A 263 2.76 -16.92 -14.62
N ARG A 264 3.56 -15.88 -14.40
CA ARG A 264 4.32 -15.20 -15.45
C ARG A 264 5.66 -14.70 -14.91
N SER A 265 6.75 -15.13 -15.54
CA SER A 265 8.08 -14.55 -15.30
C SER A 265 8.27 -13.27 -16.11
N MET A 266 8.96 -12.30 -15.51
CA MET A 266 9.40 -11.08 -16.20
C MET A 266 10.61 -11.33 -17.12
N GLU A 267 11.33 -12.44 -16.92
CA GLU A 267 12.67 -12.65 -17.48
C GLU A 267 12.72 -13.74 -18.55
N ARG A 268 11.85 -14.76 -18.48
CA ARG A 268 11.84 -15.91 -19.41
C ARG A 268 10.46 -16.51 -19.62
N SER A 269 10.33 -17.34 -20.65
CA SER A 269 9.18 -18.23 -20.80
C SER A 269 9.14 -19.29 -19.69
N LEU A 270 7.93 -19.64 -19.28
CA LEU A 270 7.67 -20.70 -18.32
C LEU A 270 7.25 -21.99 -19.02
N THR A 271 7.68 -23.13 -18.51
CA THR A 271 7.29 -24.47 -18.99
C THR A 271 6.09 -25.00 -18.21
N ASP A 272 5.28 -25.86 -18.82
CA ASP A 272 4.17 -26.47 -18.08
C ASP A 272 4.64 -27.38 -16.94
N GLU A 273 5.77 -28.06 -17.12
CA GLU A 273 6.33 -28.96 -16.11
C GLU A 273 6.70 -28.21 -14.82
N GLU A 274 7.41 -27.09 -14.93
CA GLU A 274 7.80 -26.32 -13.74
C GLU A 274 6.57 -25.71 -13.03
N ILE A 275 5.59 -25.21 -13.79
CA ILE A 275 4.39 -24.60 -13.21
C ILE A 275 3.46 -25.65 -12.60
N ASN A 276 3.38 -26.84 -13.18
CA ASN A 276 2.67 -27.96 -12.56
C ASN A 276 3.29 -28.34 -11.21
N LYS A 277 4.63 -28.35 -11.11
CA LYS A 277 5.33 -28.63 -9.85
C LYS A 277 5.06 -27.56 -8.79
N LEU A 278 5.13 -26.28 -9.15
CA LEU A 278 4.79 -25.17 -8.25
C LEU A 278 3.32 -25.26 -7.82
N GLN A 279 2.40 -25.48 -8.75
CA GLN A 279 0.98 -25.60 -8.45
C GLN A 279 0.69 -26.77 -7.52
N TRP A 280 1.41 -27.88 -7.64
CA TRP A 280 1.25 -29.01 -6.73
C TRP A 280 1.65 -28.62 -5.30
N ASN A 281 2.79 -27.96 -5.13
CA ASN A 281 3.24 -27.45 -3.84
C ASN A 281 2.26 -26.43 -3.25
N VAL A 282 1.73 -25.51 -4.08
CA VAL A 282 0.68 -24.57 -3.65
C VAL A 282 -0.55 -25.33 -3.13
N ARG A 283 -1.03 -26.34 -3.86
CA ARG A 283 -2.19 -27.14 -3.44
C ARG A 283 -1.95 -27.87 -2.11
N GLU A 284 -0.77 -28.47 -1.94
CA GLU A 284 -0.41 -29.15 -0.69
C GLU A 284 -0.38 -28.18 0.49
N LEU A 285 0.28 -27.02 0.33
CA LEU A 285 0.37 -26.02 1.39
C LEU A 285 -0.96 -25.32 1.66
N VAL A 286 -1.79 -25.08 0.65
CA VAL A 286 -3.16 -24.55 0.84
C VAL A 286 -3.95 -25.51 1.72
N GLN A 287 -3.95 -26.81 1.40
CA GLN A 287 -4.64 -27.81 2.20
C GLN A 287 -4.08 -27.87 3.64
N SER A 288 -2.75 -27.95 3.80
CA SER A 288 -2.14 -28.16 5.11
C SER A 288 -2.14 -26.90 6.00
N LYS A 289 -1.84 -25.72 5.44
CA LYS A 289 -1.71 -24.46 6.21
C LYS A 289 -3.06 -23.77 6.42
N LEU A 290 -3.97 -23.84 5.44
CA LEU A 290 -5.27 -23.17 5.54
C LEU A 290 -6.37 -24.08 6.10
N ASN A 291 -6.06 -25.36 6.32
CA ASN A 291 -6.99 -26.37 6.81
C ASN A 291 -8.29 -26.44 5.99
N VAL A 292 -8.15 -26.30 4.67
CA VAL A 292 -9.24 -26.39 3.68
C VAL A 292 -9.25 -27.78 3.03
N VAL A 293 -10.39 -28.15 2.42
CA VAL A 293 -10.50 -29.43 1.69
C VAL A 293 -10.51 -29.13 0.19
N LEU A 294 -9.48 -29.59 -0.53
CA LEU A 294 -9.38 -29.43 -1.98
C LEU A 294 -10.57 -30.10 -2.69
N ARG A 295 -11.02 -29.50 -3.79
CA ARG A 295 -12.09 -29.97 -4.68
C ARG A 295 -11.58 -30.16 -6.09
#